data_AF-A0ABD1WH78-F1
#
_entry.id   AF-A0ABD1WH78-F1
#
_cell.length_a   1.000
_cell.length_b   1.000
_cell.length_c   1.000
_cell.angle_alpha   90.00
_cell.angle_beta   90.00
_cell.angle_gamma   90.00
#
_symmetry.space_group_name_H-M   'P 1'
#
loop_
_entity.id
_entity.type
_entity.pdbx_description
1 polymer ?
#
loop_
_entity_poly.entity_id
_entity_poly.type
_entity_poly.pdbx_seq_one_letter_code
_entity_poly.pdbx_strand_id
1 'polypeptide(L)'
;MKICQNLIDDDTFTLPFWNWDAPQGMQIPSIYNSGLTSPLYDCFRNPEHLPPTVIDLEWYYGEKPVDPKIQIENNLSTMYKQMITQSKTPSGFFGKAYRAGDDTPDVKTTAGQIEKTPHNIIHSWTGTSDDRSNPVDLGSLYSSARDPIFYAHHANVDRMWTIWLNKLGGSNFTDRDWLFTNFIFYSEEAKPVRVSIKDCLDITKLGYKYEDVPIPWLGAKAKPRAKAKTLPSAPDPAQVFPITLDKPINVIVKRPKKFGTGSSEEILVIEGIEYDRRNYVKFNVYINEDDVNACR
;
A
#
# COMPACT_ATOMS: atom_id res chain seq x y z
N MET A 1 20.52 -5.44 0.70
CA MET A 1 21.45 -4.86 -0.30
C MET A 1 22.91 -5.03 0.12
N LYS A 2 23.41 -4.40 1.19
CA LYS A 2 24.81 -4.49 1.64
C LYS A 2 25.35 -5.92 1.83
N ILE A 3 24.54 -6.81 2.40
CA ILE A 3 24.88 -8.24 2.50
C ILE A 3 25.13 -8.85 1.11
N CYS A 4 24.27 -8.58 0.13
CA CYS A 4 24.47 -9.07 -1.24
C CYS A 4 25.75 -8.52 -1.84
N GLN A 5 26.00 -7.20 -1.72
CA GLN A 5 27.23 -6.55 -2.19
C GLN A 5 28.48 -7.26 -1.68
N ASN A 6 28.52 -7.56 -0.36
CA ASN A 6 29.62 -8.27 0.28
C ASN A 6 29.74 -9.74 -0.18
N LEU A 7 28.64 -10.44 -0.43
CA LEU A 7 28.67 -11.85 -0.84
C LEU A 7 29.19 -12.07 -2.26
N ILE A 8 29.07 -11.07 -3.14
CA ILE A 8 29.48 -11.16 -4.55
C ILE A 8 30.67 -10.25 -4.89
N ASP A 9 31.30 -9.64 -3.88
CA ASP A 9 32.40 -8.68 -4.02
C ASP A 9 32.10 -7.55 -5.04
N ASP A 10 30.87 -7.02 -5.00
CA ASP A 10 30.40 -5.94 -5.87
C ASP A 10 29.72 -4.84 -5.05
N ASP A 11 30.47 -3.77 -4.78
CA ASP A 11 29.98 -2.60 -4.04
C ASP A 11 28.98 -1.75 -4.83
N THR A 12 28.85 -2.00 -6.14
CA THR A 12 27.90 -1.33 -7.04
C THR A 12 26.57 -2.07 -7.18
N PHE A 13 26.46 -3.30 -6.67
CA PHE A 13 25.22 -4.08 -6.74
C PHE A 13 24.04 -3.34 -6.08
N THR A 14 22.92 -3.28 -6.79
CA THR A 14 21.65 -2.69 -6.32
C THR A 14 20.51 -3.68 -6.42
N LEU A 15 19.54 -3.58 -5.51
CA LEU A 15 18.29 -4.34 -5.63
C LEU A 15 17.41 -3.75 -6.74
N PRO A 16 16.73 -4.59 -7.55
CA PRO A 16 15.67 -4.10 -8.42
C PRO A 16 14.46 -3.66 -7.59
N PHE A 17 13.64 -2.78 -8.15
CA PHE A 17 12.31 -2.48 -7.64
C PHE A 17 11.25 -3.04 -8.59
N TRP A 18 10.22 -3.69 -8.06
CA TRP A 18 9.08 -4.11 -8.85
C TRP A 18 8.24 -2.87 -9.18
N ASN A 19 8.36 -2.37 -10.41
CA ASN A 19 7.74 -1.13 -10.89
C ASN A 19 6.21 -1.27 -11.15
N TRP A 20 5.47 -1.79 -10.17
CA TRP A 20 4.02 -2.03 -10.24
C TRP A 20 3.18 -0.75 -10.38
N ASP A 21 3.78 0.44 -10.23
CA ASP A 21 3.13 1.73 -10.45
C ASP A 21 3.21 2.22 -11.91
N ALA A 22 3.91 1.50 -12.79
CA ALA A 22 3.95 1.79 -14.23
C ALA A 22 3.47 0.59 -15.05
N PRO A 23 2.77 0.81 -16.20
CA PRO A 23 2.16 -0.28 -16.98
C PRO A 23 3.11 -1.43 -17.33
N GLN A 24 4.36 -1.13 -17.67
CA GLN A 24 5.36 -2.15 -18.05
C GLN A 24 5.82 -3.02 -16.88
N GLY A 25 5.65 -2.56 -15.64
CA GLY A 25 6.01 -3.30 -14.42
C GLY A 25 4.81 -3.87 -13.67
N MET A 26 3.59 -3.79 -14.21
CA MET A 26 2.39 -4.30 -13.55
C MET A 26 2.23 -5.83 -13.63
N GLN A 27 3.17 -6.56 -14.21
CA GLN A 27 3.22 -8.02 -14.13
C GLN A 27 4.33 -8.43 -13.16
N ILE A 28 4.26 -9.64 -12.59
CA ILE A 28 5.40 -10.23 -11.88
C ILE A 28 6.61 -10.21 -12.82
N PRO A 29 7.73 -9.56 -12.46
CA PRO A 29 8.86 -9.44 -13.37
C PRO A 29 9.40 -10.83 -13.76
N SER A 30 9.75 -10.99 -15.04
CA SER A 30 10.13 -12.28 -15.61
C SER A 30 11.30 -12.96 -14.89
N ILE A 31 12.23 -12.18 -14.32
CA ILE A 31 13.36 -12.70 -13.52
C ILE A 31 12.91 -13.51 -12.30
N TYR A 32 11.73 -13.22 -11.76
CA TYR A 32 11.14 -13.96 -10.64
C TYR A 32 10.33 -15.17 -11.13
N ASN A 33 9.88 -15.20 -12.39
CA ASN A 33 9.06 -16.28 -12.96
C ASN A 33 9.82 -17.12 -14.02
N SER A 34 11.15 -17.22 -13.90
CA SER A 34 12.00 -17.88 -14.91
C SER A 34 12.21 -19.39 -14.69
N GLY A 35 11.37 -20.03 -13.86
CA GLY A 35 11.38 -21.47 -13.60
C GLY A 35 12.24 -21.91 -12.40
N LEU A 36 12.13 -23.21 -12.06
CA LEU A 36 12.65 -23.82 -10.82
C LEU A 36 14.16 -23.71 -10.61
N THR A 37 14.94 -23.46 -11.65
CA THR A 37 16.40 -23.34 -11.56
C THR A 37 16.87 -21.93 -11.21
N SER A 38 15.97 -20.94 -11.22
CA SER A 38 16.30 -19.57 -10.84
C SER A 38 16.35 -19.42 -9.32
N PRO A 39 17.39 -18.78 -8.76
CA PRO A 39 17.44 -18.48 -7.32
C PRO A 39 16.39 -17.42 -6.91
N LEU A 40 15.73 -16.77 -7.87
CA LEU A 40 14.68 -15.78 -7.65
C LEU A 40 13.26 -16.37 -7.75
N TYR A 41 13.15 -17.65 -8.12
CA TYR A 41 11.87 -18.33 -8.25
C TYR A 41 11.34 -18.78 -6.89
N ASP A 42 10.02 -18.70 -6.75
CA ASP A 42 9.26 -19.26 -5.62
C ASP A 42 8.02 -19.96 -6.18
N CYS A 43 7.78 -21.20 -5.74
CA CYS A 43 6.60 -21.98 -6.13
C CYS A 43 5.36 -21.61 -5.31
N PHE A 44 5.50 -20.91 -4.19
CA PHE A 44 4.40 -20.48 -3.32
C PHE A 44 3.85 -19.11 -3.73
N ARG A 45 3.49 -18.98 -5.01
CA ARG A 45 2.77 -17.83 -5.57
C ARG A 45 1.43 -18.25 -6.13
N ASN A 46 0.45 -17.33 -6.18
CA ASN A 46 -0.83 -17.61 -6.83
C ASN A 46 -0.62 -17.92 -8.33
N PRO A 47 -0.94 -19.14 -8.80
CA PRO A 47 -0.73 -19.52 -10.20
C PRO A 47 -1.60 -18.72 -11.18
N GLU A 48 -2.75 -18.21 -10.76
CA GLU A 48 -3.65 -17.38 -11.59
C GLU A 48 -3.07 -15.97 -11.84
N HIS A 49 -2.10 -15.56 -11.03
CA HIS A 49 -1.50 -14.23 -11.04
C HIS A 49 -0.10 -14.19 -11.66
N LEU A 50 0.40 -15.32 -12.15
CA LEU A 50 1.63 -15.34 -12.94
C LEU A 50 1.43 -14.61 -14.27
N PRO A 51 2.51 -14.07 -14.89
CA PRO A 51 2.42 -13.43 -16.19
C PRO A 51 1.69 -14.32 -17.23
N PRO A 52 0.82 -13.73 -18.07
CA PRO A 52 0.71 -12.30 -18.40
C PRO A 52 -0.27 -11.50 -17.53
N THR A 53 -0.71 -12.01 -16.38
CA THR A 53 -1.69 -11.32 -15.53
C THR A 53 -1.15 -9.97 -15.02
N VAL A 54 -1.94 -8.91 -15.24
CA VAL A 54 -1.69 -7.58 -14.69
C VAL A 54 -2.15 -7.55 -13.24
N ILE A 55 -1.30 -7.06 -12.34
CA ILE A 55 -1.60 -6.92 -10.93
C ILE A 55 -2.85 -6.09 -10.73
N ASP A 56 -3.65 -6.44 -9.74
CA ASP A 56 -4.77 -5.62 -9.31
C ASP A 56 -4.41 -4.96 -7.97
N LEU A 57 -4.18 -3.64 -8.01
CA LEU A 57 -3.78 -2.87 -6.82
C LEU A 57 -4.91 -2.68 -5.82
N GLU A 58 -6.14 -3.07 -6.14
CA GLU A 58 -7.28 -3.12 -5.22
C GLU A 58 -7.87 -4.54 -5.11
N TRP A 59 -7.12 -5.57 -5.50
CA TRP A 59 -7.58 -6.96 -5.53
C TRP A 59 -8.26 -7.46 -4.25
N TYR A 60 -9.29 -8.29 -4.46
CA TYR A 60 -9.92 -9.09 -3.41
C TYR A 60 -10.18 -10.53 -3.87
N TYR A 61 -10.14 -11.46 -2.90
CA TYR A 61 -10.40 -12.89 -3.16
C TYR A 61 -11.74 -13.13 -3.86
N GLY A 62 -11.68 -13.73 -5.05
CA GLY A 62 -12.86 -14.09 -5.84
C GLY A 62 -13.37 -12.99 -6.77
N GLU A 63 -12.69 -11.85 -6.84
CA GLU A 63 -12.93 -10.87 -7.91
C GLU A 63 -12.57 -11.48 -9.27
N LYS A 64 -13.41 -11.19 -10.29
CA LYS A 64 -13.16 -11.66 -11.64
C LYS A 64 -12.15 -10.74 -12.32
N PRO A 65 -11.17 -11.30 -13.06
CA PRO A 65 -10.26 -10.50 -13.86
C PRO A 65 -11.03 -9.57 -14.80
N VAL A 66 -10.48 -8.37 -14.99
CA VAL A 66 -11.00 -7.38 -15.93
C VAL A 66 -10.08 -7.30 -17.15
N ASP A 67 -10.49 -6.57 -18.19
CA ASP A 67 -9.61 -6.32 -19.33
C ASP A 67 -8.29 -5.68 -18.86
N PRO A 68 -7.11 -6.17 -19.27
CA PRO A 68 -5.82 -5.66 -18.81
C PRO A 68 -5.63 -4.15 -18.99
N LYS A 69 -6.20 -3.54 -20.04
CA LYS A 69 -6.12 -2.09 -20.25
C LYS A 69 -6.93 -1.34 -19.20
N ILE A 70 -8.11 -1.85 -18.86
CA ILE A 70 -8.95 -1.31 -17.79
C ILE A 70 -8.24 -1.49 -16.44
N GLN A 71 -7.61 -2.64 -16.18
CA GLN A 71 -6.86 -2.85 -14.94
C GLN A 71 -5.71 -1.86 -14.79
N ILE A 72 -4.98 -1.57 -15.88
CA ILE A 72 -3.91 -0.56 -15.89
C ILE A 72 -4.49 0.82 -15.53
N GLU A 73 -5.60 1.24 -16.13
CA GLU A 73 -6.25 2.52 -15.82
C GLU A 73 -6.71 2.60 -14.35
N ASN A 74 -7.26 1.51 -13.82
CA ASN A 74 -7.65 1.40 -12.42
C ASN A 74 -6.43 1.54 -11.50
N ASN A 75 -5.36 0.79 -11.77
CA ASN A 75 -4.13 0.84 -10.98
C ASN A 75 -3.51 2.24 -10.95
N LEU A 76 -3.45 2.94 -12.10
CA LEU A 76 -2.95 4.30 -12.16
C LEU A 76 -3.83 5.27 -11.34
N SER A 77 -5.15 5.09 -11.39
CA SER A 77 -6.10 5.87 -10.60
C SER A 77 -5.95 5.59 -9.09
N THR A 78 -5.72 4.32 -8.73
CA THR A 78 -5.41 3.89 -7.36
C THR A 78 -4.14 4.58 -6.88
N MET A 79 -3.07 4.58 -7.68
CA MET A 79 -1.83 5.26 -7.30
C MET A 79 -2.01 6.77 -7.12
N TYR A 80 -2.75 7.43 -8.01
CA TYR A 80 -3.10 8.84 -7.81
C TYR A 80 -3.87 9.06 -6.50
N LYS A 81 -4.86 8.21 -6.20
CA LYS A 81 -5.66 8.29 -4.97
C LYS A 81 -4.76 8.16 -3.74
N GLN A 82 -3.94 7.12 -3.69
CA GLN A 82 -3.14 6.79 -2.52
C GLN A 82 -1.99 7.79 -2.30
N MET A 83 -1.26 8.16 -3.35
CA MET A 83 -0.08 9.03 -3.24
C MET A 83 -0.42 10.52 -3.12
N ILE A 84 -1.50 10.98 -3.77
CA ILE A 84 -1.81 12.42 -3.87
C ILE A 84 -3.06 12.77 -3.05
N THR A 85 -4.17 12.06 -3.26
CA THR A 85 -5.44 12.44 -2.66
C THR A 85 -5.47 12.15 -1.16
N GLN A 86 -4.96 10.98 -0.76
CA GLN A 86 -5.09 10.47 0.61
C GLN A 86 -3.81 10.63 1.46
N SER A 87 -2.65 10.90 0.85
CA SER A 87 -1.37 11.08 1.54
C SER A 87 -0.90 12.53 1.61
N LYS A 88 -1.81 13.46 1.92
CA LYS A 88 -1.47 14.90 2.00
C LYS A 88 -0.74 15.30 3.26
N THR A 89 -0.83 14.48 4.31
CA THR A 89 -0.18 14.71 5.60
C THR A 89 0.80 13.58 5.90
N PRO A 90 1.79 13.78 6.79
CA PRO A 90 2.67 12.71 7.23
C PRO A 90 1.90 11.54 7.85
N SER A 91 0.82 11.81 8.60
CA SER A 91 -0.04 10.76 9.14
C SER A 91 -0.86 10.02 8.10
N GLY A 92 -1.21 10.66 6.99
CA GLY A 92 -1.81 9.98 5.84
C GLY A 92 -0.80 9.03 5.20
N PHE A 93 0.44 9.47 5.00
CA PHE A 93 1.45 8.66 4.33
C PHE A 93 2.02 7.52 5.20
N PHE A 94 2.49 7.85 6.41
CA PHE A 94 3.18 6.91 7.32
C PHE A 94 2.24 6.17 8.28
N GLY A 95 1.06 6.74 8.57
CA GLY A 95 0.18 6.25 9.60
C GLY A 95 0.26 7.02 10.92
N LYS A 96 -0.45 6.51 11.94
CA LYS A 96 -0.53 7.07 13.29
C LYS A 96 0.69 6.68 14.11
N ALA A 97 0.94 7.46 15.17
CA ALA A 97 2.00 7.15 16.12
C ALA A 97 1.73 5.82 16.84
N TYR A 98 2.80 5.07 17.07
CA TYR A 98 2.85 3.88 17.91
C TYR A 98 4.10 3.98 18.79
N ARG A 99 3.92 3.92 20.11
CA ARG A 99 4.95 4.20 21.11
C ARG A 99 5.09 3.05 22.09
N ALA A 100 6.22 3.05 22.80
CA ALA A 100 6.44 2.10 23.88
C ALA A 100 5.36 2.26 24.97
N GLY A 101 4.69 1.16 25.30
CA GLY A 101 3.59 1.14 26.26
C GLY A 101 2.19 1.24 25.63
N ASP A 102 2.10 1.51 24.32
CA ASP A 102 0.83 1.41 23.60
C ASP A 102 0.44 -0.07 23.44
N ASP A 103 -0.87 -0.34 23.43
CA ASP A 103 -1.39 -1.64 23.00
C ASP A 103 -1.03 -1.90 21.53
N THR A 104 -0.99 -3.17 21.14
CA THR A 104 -0.74 -3.56 19.75
C THR A 104 -1.68 -2.80 18.82
N PRO A 105 -1.17 -1.99 17.89
CA PRO A 105 -1.98 -1.08 17.11
C PRO A 105 -2.89 -1.87 16.18
N ASP A 106 -4.12 -1.42 16.03
CA ASP A 106 -4.96 -1.90 14.95
C ASP A 106 -4.47 -1.29 13.63
N VAL A 107 -3.67 -2.07 12.89
CA VAL A 107 -3.09 -1.74 11.58
C VAL A 107 -4.14 -1.11 10.65
N LYS A 108 -5.43 -1.46 10.73
CA LYS A 108 -6.46 -0.85 9.87
C LYS A 108 -6.71 0.62 10.17
N THR A 109 -6.62 1.01 11.44
CA THR A 109 -6.87 2.39 11.88
C THR A 109 -5.60 3.21 12.02
N THR A 110 -4.44 2.54 12.07
CA THR A 110 -3.13 3.18 12.28
C THR A 110 -2.26 3.21 11.05
N ALA A 111 -2.40 2.29 10.09
CA ALA A 111 -1.54 2.26 8.90
C ALA A 111 -1.69 3.50 8.02
N GLY A 112 -0.58 3.85 7.36
CA GLY A 112 -0.56 4.83 6.29
C GLY A 112 -1.24 4.32 5.02
N GLN A 113 -1.50 5.22 4.07
CA GLN A 113 -2.23 4.84 2.85
C GLN A 113 -1.48 3.81 2.02
N ILE A 114 -0.18 4.00 1.83
CA ILE A 114 0.63 3.08 0.99
C ILE A 114 0.73 1.69 1.61
N GLU A 115 0.82 1.59 2.94
CA GLU A 115 0.77 0.32 3.67
C GLU A 115 -0.58 -0.41 3.44
N LYS A 116 -1.70 0.31 3.50
CA LYS A 116 -3.03 -0.27 3.22
C LYS A 116 -3.20 -0.67 1.76
N THR A 117 -2.87 0.24 0.86
CA THR A 117 -3.04 0.09 -0.58
C THR A 117 -1.98 0.94 -1.29
N PRO A 118 -1.10 0.36 -2.12
CA PRO A 118 -1.22 -0.99 -2.66
C PRO A 118 -0.45 -2.09 -1.89
N HIS A 119 0.38 -1.76 -0.88
CA HIS A 119 1.30 -2.73 -0.26
C HIS A 119 0.61 -4.03 0.20
N ASN A 120 -0.37 -3.95 1.11
CA ASN A 120 -1.05 -5.15 1.62
C ASN A 120 -1.77 -5.94 0.50
N ILE A 121 -2.28 -5.22 -0.51
CA ILE A 121 -2.96 -5.84 -1.64
C ILE A 121 -1.99 -6.66 -2.49
N ILE A 122 -0.78 -6.14 -2.75
CA ILE A 122 0.24 -6.84 -3.53
C ILE A 122 0.69 -8.11 -2.79
N HIS A 123 0.86 -8.05 -1.47
CA HIS A 123 1.12 -9.24 -0.66
C HIS A 123 0.04 -10.31 -0.86
N SER A 124 -1.23 -9.96 -0.66
CA SER A 124 -2.35 -10.88 -0.81
C SER A 124 -2.54 -11.38 -2.25
N TRP A 125 -2.27 -10.53 -3.24
CA TRP A 125 -2.35 -10.88 -4.66
C TRP A 125 -1.25 -11.88 -5.01
N THR A 126 -0.01 -11.72 -4.55
CA THR A 126 1.09 -12.63 -4.94
C THR A 126 1.09 -13.95 -4.17
N GLY A 127 0.73 -13.96 -2.89
CA GLY A 127 0.72 -15.19 -2.08
C GLY A 127 -0.26 -16.25 -2.58
N THR A 128 -0.07 -17.50 -2.17
CA THR A 128 -0.97 -18.62 -2.51
C THR A 128 -2.43 -18.33 -2.17
N SER A 129 -3.33 -18.92 -2.95
CA SER A 129 -4.78 -18.71 -2.84
C SER A 129 -5.56 -19.93 -2.34
N ASP A 130 -4.91 -21.09 -2.21
CA ASP A 130 -5.56 -22.35 -1.85
C ASP A 130 -6.10 -22.35 -0.41
N ASP A 131 -5.34 -21.77 0.53
CA ASP A 131 -5.76 -21.54 1.91
C ASP A 131 -5.75 -20.03 2.22
N ARG A 132 -6.95 -19.43 2.23
CA ARG A 132 -7.12 -18.00 2.54
C ARG A 132 -6.67 -17.62 3.96
N SER A 133 -6.64 -18.59 4.89
CA SER A 133 -6.17 -18.34 6.25
C SER A 133 -4.65 -18.39 6.35
N ASN A 134 -3.96 -18.86 5.31
CA ASN A 134 -2.51 -19.01 5.28
C ASN A 134 -1.92 -18.82 3.86
N PRO A 135 -2.03 -17.62 3.26
CA PRO A 135 -1.54 -17.35 1.91
C PRO A 135 -0.02 -17.20 1.86
N VAL A 136 0.72 -18.29 2.01
CA VAL A 136 2.19 -18.32 1.93
C VAL A 136 2.67 -18.16 0.48
N ASP A 137 3.88 -17.72 0.19
CA ASP A 137 4.79 -17.06 1.11
C ASP A 137 4.43 -15.56 1.23
N LEU A 138 4.32 -14.84 0.10
CA LEU A 138 4.17 -13.38 0.09
C LEU A 138 2.93 -12.85 0.82
N GLY A 139 1.82 -13.58 0.85
CA GLY A 139 0.57 -13.13 1.46
C GLY A 139 0.57 -13.17 2.99
N SER A 140 1.59 -13.75 3.63
CA SER A 140 1.67 -13.88 5.09
C SER A 140 2.96 -13.29 5.63
N LEU A 141 2.86 -12.37 6.61
CA LEU A 141 4.02 -11.63 7.15
C LEU A 141 5.14 -12.53 7.69
N TYR A 142 4.81 -13.69 8.25
CA TYR A 142 5.80 -14.60 8.84
C TYR A 142 6.63 -15.36 7.78
N SER A 143 6.16 -15.38 6.54
CA SER A 143 6.75 -16.12 5.43
C SER A 143 7.13 -15.25 4.25
N SER A 144 6.64 -14.00 4.17
CA SER A 144 6.74 -13.17 2.97
C SER A 144 8.16 -12.99 2.46
N ALA A 145 9.13 -12.82 3.36
CA ALA A 145 10.52 -12.61 3.01
C ALA A 145 11.27 -13.86 2.50
N ARG A 146 10.60 -15.03 2.48
CA ARG A 146 11.12 -16.26 1.85
C ARG A 146 11.05 -16.18 0.33
N ASP A 147 10.05 -15.48 -0.21
CA ASP A 147 9.96 -15.19 -1.64
C ASP A 147 10.92 -14.03 -1.99
N PRO A 148 11.89 -14.23 -2.90
CA PRO A 148 12.82 -13.17 -3.32
C PRO A 148 12.15 -11.90 -3.87
N ILE A 149 10.92 -11.98 -4.40
CA ILE A 149 10.20 -10.80 -4.92
C ILE A 149 9.78 -9.83 -3.81
N PHE A 150 9.72 -10.29 -2.55
CA PHE A 150 9.48 -9.44 -1.37
C PHE A 150 10.37 -8.21 -1.34
N TYR A 151 11.67 -8.40 -1.57
CA TYR A 151 12.65 -7.32 -1.52
C TYR A 151 12.46 -6.32 -2.67
N ALA A 152 12.04 -6.78 -3.86
CA ALA A 152 11.74 -5.90 -4.98
C ALA A 152 10.41 -5.15 -4.80
N HIS A 153 9.40 -5.79 -4.20
CA HIS A 153 8.16 -5.13 -3.80
C HIS A 153 8.46 -3.99 -2.81
N HIS A 154 9.18 -4.28 -1.73
CA HIS A 154 9.54 -3.29 -0.71
C HIS A 154 10.52 -2.21 -1.22
N ALA A 155 11.39 -2.52 -2.19
CA ALA A 155 12.17 -1.49 -2.88
C ALA A 155 11.27 -0.48 -3.61
N ASN A 156 10.16 -0.91 -4.23
CA ASN A 156 9.24 0.06 -4.83
C ASN A 156 8.40 0.81 -3.77
N VAL A 157 8.11 0.19 -2.62
CA VAL A 157 7.47 0.89 -1.47
C VAL A 157 8.39 1.98 -0.90
N ASP A 158 9.68 1.70 -0.73
CA ASP A 158 10.68 2.69 -0.35
C ASP A 158 10.81 3.79 -1.42
N ARG A 159 10.80 3.42 -2.72
CA ARG A 159 10.72 4.37 -3.83
C ARG A 159 9.49 5.29 -3.72
N MET A 160 8.33 4.79 -3.30
CA MET A 160 7.14 5.65 -3.11
C MET A 160 7.40 6.75 -2.08
N TRP A 161 8.09 6.46 -0.97
CA TRP A 161 8.45 7.49 0.01
C TRP A 161 9.33 8.58 -0.62
N THR A 162 10.32 8.20 -1.43
CA THR A 162 11.19 9.17 -2.12
C THR A 162 10.40 10.05 -3.11
N ILE A 163 9.41 9.49 -3.81
CA ILE A 163 8.55 10.24 -4.72
C ILE A 163 7.66 11.21 -3.94
N TRP A 164 7.07 10.73 -2.84
CA TRP A 164 6.21 11.55 -2.00
C TRP A 164 6.94 12.76 -1.42
N LEU A 165 8.14 12.55 -0.89
CA LEU A 165 9.00 13.62 -0.38
C LEU A 165 9.42 14.60 -1.49
N ASN A 166 10.02 14.08 -2.56
CA ASN A 166 10.77 14.92 -3.51
C ASN A 166 9.92 15.49 -4.65
N LYS A 167 8.79 14.87 -4.97
CA LYS A 167 7.94 15.27 -6.11
C LYS A 167 6.54 15.75 -5.70
N LEU A 168 6.03 15.33 -4.53
CA LEU A 168 4.66 15.64 -4.09
C LEU A 168 4.60 16.63 -2.91
N GLY A 169 5.75 17.10 -2.40
CA GLY A 169 5.80 18.04 -1.28
C GLY A 169 5.50 17.40 0.08
N GLY A 170 5.65 16.08 0.18
CA GLY A 170 5.56 15.35 1.44
C GLY A 170 6.62 15.78 2.45
N SER A 171 6.35 15.55 3.73
CA SER A 171 7.27 15.90 4.83
C SER A 171 7.34 14.79 5.87
N ASN A 172 8.54 14.50 6.37
CA ASN A 172 8.70 13.53 7.44
C ASN A 172 8.14 14.05 8.76
N PHE A 173 7.82 13.15 9.69
CA PHE A 173 7.54 13.57 11.06
C PHE A 173 8.79 14.20 11.70
N THR A 174 8.56 15.23 12.51
CA THR A 174 9.59 15.85 13.37
C THR A 174 9.46 15.42 14.84
N ASP A 175 8.50 14.54 15.13
CA ASP A 175 8.27 13.97 16.45
C ASP A 175 9.50 13.21 16.92
N ARG A 176 9.92 13.46 18.17
CA ARG A 176 11.15 12.86 18.71
C ARG A 176 11.01 11.36 18.94
N ASP A 177 9.84 10.87 19.36
CA ASP A 177 9.64 9.45 19.59
C ASP A 177 9.76 8.68 18.27
N TRP A 178 9.25 9.25 17.18
CA TRP A 178 9.45 8.71 15.84
C TRP A 178 10.92 8.75 15.42
N LEU A 179 11.55 9.93 15.42
CA LEU A 179 12.94 10.11 14.94
C LEU A 179 13.96 9.22 15.67
N PHE A 180 13.78 9.04 16.98
CA PHE A 180 14.71 8.30 17.83
C PHE A 180 14.25 6.87 18.12
N THR A 181 13.21 6.36 17.44
CA THR A 181 12.89 4.93 17.43
C THR A 181 14.08 4.15 16.85
N ASN A 182 14.46 3.06 17.53
CA ASN A 182 15.62 2.25 17.15
C ASN A 182 15.22 0.83 16.75
N PHE A 183 15.93 0.29 15.78
CA PHE A 183 15.85 -1.10 15.34
C PHE A 183 17.23 -1.75 15.40
N ILE A 184 17.29 -3.08 15.44
CA ILE A 184 18.54 -3.84 15.39
C ILE A 184 18.51 -4.74 14.16
N PHE A 185 19.52 -4.61 13.31
CA PHE A 185 19.75 -5.47 12.15
C PHE A 185 21.15 -6.08 12.21
N TYR A 186 21.36 -7.21 11.52
CA TYR A 186 22.70 -7.72 11.28
C TYR A 186 23.29 -7.05 10.02
N SER A 187 24.52 -6.56 10.10
CA SER A 187 25.27 -6.04 8.95
C SER A 187 25.84 -7.17 8.08
N GLU A 188 26.48 -6.79 6.97
CA GLU A 188 27.24 -7.66 6.09
C GLU A 188 28.40 -8.39 6.78
N GLU A 189 28.92 -7.87 7.89
CA GLU A 189 29.91 -8.55 8.74
C GLU A 189 29.28 -9.45 9.82
N ALA A 190 27.98 -9.73 9.73
CA ALA A 190 27.21 -10.49 10.71
C ALA A 190 27.27 -9.91 12.14
N LYS A 191 27.36 -8.58 12.26
CA LYS A 191 27.35 -7.89 13.56
C LYS A 191 26.00 -7.19 13.80
N PRO A 192 25.48 -7.19 15.03
CA PRO A 192 24.28 -6.44 15.35
C PRO A 192 24.58 -4.94 15.32
N VAL A 193 23.81 -4.18 14.53
CA VAL A 193 23.88 -2.74 14.40
C VAL A 193 22.55 -2.14 14.81
N ARG A 194 22.61 -1.17 15.74
CA ARG A 194 21.45 -0.36 16.11
C ARG A 194 21.33 0.81 15.14
N VAL A 195 20.17 0.97 14.53
CA VAL A 195 19.86 2.07 13.61
C VAL A 195 18.64 2.83 14.11
N SER A 196 18.56 4.13 13.82
CA SER A 196 17.40 4.94 14.16
C SER A 196 16.73 5.53 12.93
N ILE A 197 15.44 5.86 13.02
CA ILE A 197 14.67 6.42 11.89
C ILE A 197 15.33 7.69 11.33
N LYS A 198 15.82 8.59 12.19
CA LYS A 198 16.50 9.82 11.73
C LYS A 198 17.70 9.56 10.81
N ASP A 199 18.33 8.39 10.91
CA ASP A 199 19.54 8.06 10.14
C ASP A 199 19.20 7.56 8.72
N CYS A 200 17.93 7.21 8.45
CA CYS A 200 17.49 6.76 7.14
C CYS A 200 16.72 7.80 6.31
N LEU A 201 16.48 9.01 6.85
CA LEU A 201 15.69 10.06 6.18
C LEU A 201 16.31 10.64 4.90
N ASP A 202 17.59 10.37 4.67
CA ASP A 202 18.32 10.79 3.48
C ASP A 202 18.99 9.55 2.85
N ILE A 203 18.33 9.00 1.83
CA ILE A 203 18.81 7.79 1.14
C ILE A 203 20.16 7.98 0.45
N THR A 204 20.55 9.24 0.15
CA THR A 204 21.85 9.51 -0.46
C THR A 204 22.99 9.27 0.53
N LYS A 205 22.75 9.51 1.82
CA LYS A 205 23.70 9.15 2.90
C LYS A 205 23.75 7.65 3.17
N LEU A 206 22.68 6.92 2.81
CA LEU A 206 22.67 5.46 2.81
C LEU A 206 23.35 4.86 1.56
N GLY A 207 23.78 5.72 0.61
CA GLY A 207 24.57 5.31 -0.55
C GLY A 207 23.75 4.72 -1.69
N TYR A 208 22.45 5.02 -1.80
CA TYR A 208 21.64 4.57 -2.92
C TYR A 208 20.67 5.65 -3.45
N LYS A 209 20.19 5.42 -4.66
CA LYS A 209 19.13 6.19 -5.31
C LYS A 209 18.31 5.26 -6.21
N TYR A 210 17.10 5.69 -6.56
CA TYR A 210 16.31 5.01 -7.58
C TYR A 210 16.61 5.55 -8.98
N GLU A 211 16.47 4.69 -9.98
CA GLU A 211 16.45 5.11 -11.37
C GLU A 211 15.24 6.03 -11.65
N ASP A 212 15.47 7.08 -12.43
CA ASP A 212 14.42 7.99 -12.88
C ASP A 212 13.61 7.34 -14.01
N VAL A 213 12.51 6.67 -13.64
CA VAL A 213 11.53 6.12 -14.57
C VAL A 213 10.25 6.97 -14.63
N PRO A 214 9.50 6.96 -15.74
CA PRO A 214 8.24 7.69 -15.84
C PRO A 214 7.25 7.35 -14.73
N ILE A 215 6.50 8.34 -14.25
CA ILE A 215 5.49 8.21 -13.19
C ILE A 215 4.11 8.52 -13.79
N PRO A 216 3.50 7.56 -14.52
CA PRO A 216 2.31 7.80 -15.34
C PRO A 216 1.05 8.14 -14.51
N TRP A 217 1.02 7.75 -13.24
CA TRP A 217 -0.12 8.02 -12.36
C TRP A 217 -0.23 9.48 -11.89
N LEU A 218 0.78 10.34 -12.10
CA LEU A 218 0.70 11.76 -11.70
C LEU A 218 -0.49 12.50 -12.32
N GLY A 219 -0.90 12.11 -13.53
CA GLY A 219 -2.04 12.67 -14.27
C GLY A 219 -3.33 11.84 -14.15
N ALA A 220 -3.33 10.71 -13.44
CA ALA A 220 -4.42 9.74 -13.44
C ALA A 220 -5.54 10.08 -12.44
N LYS A 221 -5.90 11.37 -12.33
CA LYS A 221 -7.00 11.79 -11.46
C LYS A 221 -8.31 11.19 -11.97
N ALA A 222 -9.02 10.49 -11.09
CA ALA A 222 -10.35 9.97 -11.40
C ALA A 222 -11.27 11.10 -11.90
N LYS A 223 -11.96 10.86 -13.01
CA LYS A 223 -12.97 11.79 -13.54
C LYS A 223 -14.23 11.63 -12.71
N PRO A 224 -14.75 12.70 -12.07
CA PRO A 224 -16.00 12.62 -11.34
C PRO A 224 -17.11 12.13 -12.29
N ARG A 225 -17.89 11.15 -11.85
CA ARG A 225 -19.15 10.81 -12.52
C ARG A 225 -20.03 12.07 -12.51
N ALA A 226 -20.80 12.27 -13.58
CA ALA A 226 -21.71 13.42 -13.66
C ALA A 226 -22.58 13.46 -12.40
N LYS A 227 -22.81 14.65 -11.83
CA LYS A 227 -23.57 14.81 -10.58
C LYS A 227 -24.86 13.98 -10.64
N ALA A 228 -25.04 13.10 -9.66
CA ALA A 228 -26.32 12.50 -9.35
C ALA A 228 -27.39 13.59 -9.36
N LYS A 229 -28.47 13.40 -10.13
CA LYS A 229 -29.57 14.38 -10.20
C LYS A 229 -30.31 14.50 -8.86
N THR A 230 -30.23 13.46 -8.03
CA THR A 230 -30.85 13.37 -6.70
C THR A 230 -30.00 12.47 -5.81
N LEU A 231 -29.61 12.97 -4.63
CA LEU A 231 -29.01 12.12 -3.59
C LEU A 231 -30.13 11.23 -2.99
N PRO A 232 -29.90 9.93 -2.81
CA PRO A 232 -30.85 9.07 -2.12
C PRO A 232 -31.10 9.57 -0.69
N SER A 233 -32.33 9.43 -0.19
CA SER A 233 -32.61 9.62 1.24
C SER A 233 -31.92 8.50 2.02
N ALA A 234 -31.07 8.85 2.99
CA ALA A 234 -30.38 7.90 3.86
C ALA A 234 -30.42 8.38 5.32
N PRO A 235 -30.40 7.46 6.30
CA PRO A 235 -30.43 7.79 7.72
C PRO A 235 -29.16 8.52 8.19
N ASP A 236 -29.27 9.16 9.35
CA ASP A 236 -28.10 9.71 10.06
C ASP A 236 -27.24 8.55 10.59
N PRO A 237 -25.89 8.63 10.57
CA PRO A 237 -25.00 7.58 11.09
C PRO A 237 -25.39 7.08 12.48
N ALA A 238 -25.85 7.96 13.37
CA ALA A 238 -26.26 7.59 14.73
C ALA A 238 -27.46 6.63 14.79
N GLN A 239 -28.22 6.48 13.70
CA GLN A 239 -29.35 5.56 13.59
C GLN A 239 -28.97 4.19 13.02
N VAL A 240 -27.76 4.06 12.47
CA VAL A 240 -27.30 2.83 11.79
C VAL A 240 -26.22 2.12 12.59
N PHE A 241 -25.29 2.86 13.19
CA PHE A 241 -24.14 2.27 13.89
C PHE A 241 -24.43 2.01 15.37
N PRO A 242 -23.82 0.97 15.99
CA PRO A 242 -22.94 -0.03 15.37
C PRO A 242 -23.71 -1.07 14.54
N ILE A 243 -23.09 -1.59 13.47
CA ILE A 243 -23.71 -2.57 12.56
C ILE A 243 -22.68 -3.60 12.05
N THR A 244 -23.14 -4.83 11.83
CA THR A 244 -22.41 -5.83 11.03
C THR A 244 -22.59 -5.51 9.55
N LEU A 245 -21.50 -5.20 8.84
CA LEU A 245 -21.53 -4.85 7.42
C LEU A 245 -21.64 -6.10 6.52
N ASP A 246 -22.84 -6.66 6.40
CA ASP A 246 -23.15 -7.84 5.57
C ASP A 246 -23.68 -7.49 4.17
N LYS A 247 -24.06 -6.22 3.95
CA LYS A 247 -24.56 -5.66 2.68
C LYS A 247 -24.19 -4.18 2.54
N PRO A 248 -24.26 -3.59 1.33
CA PRO A 248 -24.06 -2.15 1.16
C PRO A 248 -25.04 -1.33 2.02
N ILE A 249 -24.50 -0.29 2.67
CA ILE A 249 -25.29 0.68 3.45
C ILE A 249 -25.02 2.11 2.95
N ASN A 250 -25.99 3.00 3.17
CA ASN A 250 -25.86 4.42 2.87
C ASN A 250 -26.22 5.23 4.12
N VAL A 251 -25.43 6.27 4.42
CA VAL A 251 -25.67 7.20 5.53
C VAL A 251 -25.39 8.64 5.10
N ILE A 252 -26.08 9.61 5.71
CA ILE A 252 -25.83 11.04 5.45
C ILE A 252 -24.88 11.60 6.52
N VAL A 253 -23.63 11.85 6.14
CA VAL A 253 -22.63 12.47 7.02
C VAL A 253 -22.66 13.98 6.88
N LYS A 254 -22.94 14.69 7.99
CA LYS A 254 -22.91 16.16 8.01
C LYS A 254 -21.48 16.66 7.91
N ARG A 255 -21.22 17.52 6.93
CA ARG A 255 -19.91 18.17 6.78
C ARG A 255 -19.71 19.23 7.88
N PRO A 256 -18.50 19.37 8.43
CA PRO A 256 -18.21 20.43 9.38
C PRO A 256 -18.38 21.80 8.72
N LYS A 257 -18.82 22.80 9.50
CA LYS A 257 -18.86 24.19 9.02
C LYS A 257 -17.42 24.65 8.72
N LYS A 258 -17.16 25.17 7.51
CA LYS A 258 -15.88 25.81 7.21
C LYS A 258 -15.69 27.01 8.12
N PHE A 259 -14.68 26.98 8.98
CA PHE A 259 -14.24 28.13 9.77
C PHE A 259 -12.87 28.60 9.23
N GLY A 260 -12.83 29.82 8.68
CA GLY A 260 -11.59 30.50 8.28
C GLY A 260 -11.17 30.35 6.82
N THR A 261 -10.09 31.06 6.45
CA THR A 261 -9.47 31.14 5.12
C THR A 261 -8.25 30.22 4.96
N GLY A 262 -8.02 29.30 5.90
CA GLY A 262 -6.86 28.39 5.91
C GLY A 262 -7.07 27.10 5.10
N SER A 263 -5.97 26.46 4.70
CA SER A 263 -5.95 25.14 4.05
C SER A 263 -6.05 24.00 5.08
N SER A 264 -7.20 23.85 5.72
CA SER A 264 -7.48 22.66 6.54
C SER A 264 -7.98 21.51 5.65
N GLU A 265 -7.41 20.31 5.80
CA GLU A 265 -7.91 19.10 5.14
C GLU A 265 -9.21 18.62 5.80
N GLU A 266 -10.21 18.28 4.99
CA GLU A 266 -11.47 17.68 5.44
C GLU A 266 -11.37 16.16 5.28
N ILE A 267 -11.46 15.43 6.40
CA ILE A 267 -11.22 13.99 6.46
C ILE A 267 -12.51 13.29 6.88
N LEU A 268 -12.93 12.26 6.13
CA LEU A 268 -13.96 11.32 6.56
C LEU A 268 -13.32 10.28 7.49
N VAL A 269 -13.85 10.14 8.69
CA VAL A 269 -13.36 9.17 9.69
C VAL A 269 -14.42 8.07 9.88
N ILE A 270 -14.00 6.82 9.76
CA ILE A 270 -14.80 5.62 10.07
C ILE A 270 -14.09 4.92 11.23
N GLU A 271 -14.79 4.79 12.36
CA GLU A 271 -14.23 4.28 13.62
C GLU A 271 -15.00 3.05 14.11
N GLY A 272 -14.42 2.31 15.06
CA GLY A 272 -15.06 1.12 15.63
C GLY A 272 -15.19 -0.06 14.67
N ILE A 273 -14.21 -0.26 13.78
CA ILE A 273 -14.20 -1.39 12.83
C ILE A 273 -13.71 -2.64 13.55
N GLU A 274 -14.62 -3.60 13.78
CA GLU A 274 -14.32 -4.89 14.43
C GLU A 274 -14.44 -6.06 13.43
N TYR A 275 -13.53 -7.03 13.51
CA TYR A 275 -13.51 -8.23 12.65
C TYR A 275 -12.57 -9.31 13.22
N ASP A 276 -12.72 -10.56 12.77
CA ASP A 276 -11.76 -11.63 13.08
C ASP A 276 -10.45 -11.42 12.31
N ARG A 277 -9.35 -11.22 13.05
CA ARG A 277 -8.01 -10.95 12.50
C ARG A 277 -7.44 -12.09 11.65
N ARG A 278 -8.01 -13.30 11.74
CA ARG A 278 -7.62 -14.45 10.89
C ARG A 278 -8.21 -14.36 9.48
N ASN A 279 -9.17 -13.47 9.27
CA ASN A 279 -9.85 -13.30 7.99
C ASN A 279 -9.41 -12.00 7.33
N TYR A 280 -9.13 -12.08 6.03
CA TYR A 280 -9.02 -10.89 5.19
C TYR A 280 -10.40 -10.25 5.02
N VAL A 281 -10.49 -8.93 5.22
CA VAL A 281 -11.75 -8.15 5.13
C VAL A 281 -11.49 -6.86 4.38
N LYS A 282 -12.30 -6.58 3.36
CA LYS A 282 -12.30 -5.35 2.55
C LYS A 282 -13.73 -4.80 2.46
N PHE A 283 -13.87 -3.49 2.52
CA PHE A 283 -15.08 -2.80 2.11
C PHE A 283 -14.72 -1.50 1.39
N ASN A 284 -15.51 -1.13 0.40
CA ASN A 284 -15.30 0.09 -0.39
C ASN A 284 -16.14 1.24 0.17
N VAL A 285 -15.59 2.45 0.12
CA VAL A 285 -16.26 3.68 0.57
C VAL A 285 -16.46 4.61 -0.62
N TYR A 286 -17.72 4.92 -0.90
CA TYR A 286 -18.12 5.84 -1.96
C TYR A 286 -18.70 7.11 -1.36
N ILE A 287 -18.41 8.26 -1.97
CA ILE A 287 -18.91 9.56 -1.52
C ILE A 287 -19.76 10.15 -2.64
N ASN A 288 -21.04 10.39 -2.37
CA ASN A 288 -22.03 10.92 -3.32
C ASN A 288 -22.22 10.07 -4.59
N GLU A 289 -22.19 8.75 -4.44
CA GLU A 289 -22.51 7.80 -5.52
C GLU A 289 -24.02 7.48 -5.51
N ASP A 290 -24.65 7.53 -6.69
CA ASP A 290 -26.08 7.26 -6.88
C ASP A 290 -26.37 5.84 -7.39
N ASP A 291 -25.36 5.12 -7.87
CA ASP A 291 -25.46 3.73 -8.27
C ASP A 291 -24.38 2.87 -7.59
N VAL A 292 -24.67 2.48 -6.34
CA VAL A 292 -23.76 1.66 -5.51
C VAL A 292 -23.49 0.28 -6.13
N ASN A 293 -24.36 -0.20 -7.03
CA ASN A 293 -24.18 -1.48 -7.73
C ASN A 293 -23.29 -1.34 -8.98
N ALA A 294 -23.13 -0.13 -9.52
CA ALA A 294 -22.24 0.13 -10.66
C ALA A 294 -20.78 0.35 -10.26
N CYS A 295 -20.48 0.49 -8.97
CA CYS A 295 -19.13 0.63 -8.48
C CYS A 295 -18.57 -0.73 -8.05
N ARG A 296 -17.44 -1.11 -8.66
CA ARG A 296 -16.62 -2.25 -8.24
C ARG A 296 -15.77 -1.84 -7.05
#